data_AF-A0AAE0TH31-F1
#
_entry.id   AF-A0AAE0TH31-F1
#
_cell.length_a   1.000
_cell.length_b   1.000
_cell.length_c   1.000
_cell.angle_alpha   90.00
_cell.angle_beta   90.00
_cell.angle_gamma   90.00
#
_symmetry.space_group_name_H-M   'P 1'
#
loop_
_entity.id
_entity.type
_entity.pdbx_description
1 polymer ?
#
loop_
_entity_poly.entity_id
_entity_poly.type
_entity_poly.pdbx_seq_one_letter_code
_entity_poly.pdbx_strand_id
1 'polypeptide(L)'
;MDQYERSDGAGTLLYIVCTKDTTINVFAPYMKINRTRLFESSSAIPIYDQLMNIQTERTNKGVYITADKPISISVFEDVNNGLATEGYLAFPITSISTEYVVASDISDNRSISQFAIAALENSTIVNITLKTTGKVTIYGIKYSSGSVYSLAMSALDTFQVQHDYDLTGTLIQSNKPIAVFSGCRCGFGRQPGVTCQHEVEQIIPIRILGQEYITVPLFPAASYRYRIISPFDNTIVSIEEQNYALRSGDFMERWDTEPLYIHASKPIMVIEYGQCTPTYCVNGSDPSMITIPAISTFSNNITFGMPDILIGEIVQYHLLVVVETNMSQDLILDNKSIGLDGKYTVTTASRKHYTILVTNLTIGDHKLYHPDRSVRFGTVLYGTGRGSSIGFSLGYREDPSKPSVKFVPTGIQNIMLIVTVLRGRATGYEIRAESIADGNTYAQNGTFLQNQTTSSYTFSTTDLPGTCFNFRVVATTGSGQGVGYSDPVIEHNVCYGNNI
;
A
#
# COMPACT_ATOMS: atom_id res chain seq x y z
N MET A 1 25.71 -7.75 19.75
CA MET A 1 24.59 -8.64 20.10
C MET A 1 23.89 -7.99 21.27
N ASP A 2 23.06 -6.98 20.99
CA ASP A 2 22.17 -6.41 21.99
C ASP A 2 20.82 -7.05 21.74
N GLN A 3 20.47 -8.03 22.57
CA GLN A 3 19.12 -8.56 22.62
C GLN A 3 18.20 -7.43 23.04
N TYR A 4 17.28 -7.03 22.15
CA TYR A 4 16.12 -6.24 22.53
C TYR A 4 15.26 -7.12 23.44
N GLU A 5 15.50 -7.06 24.75
CA GLU A 5 14.60 -7.63 25.74
C GLU A 5 13.23 -6.98 25.56
N ARG A 6 12.22 -7.83 25.35
CA ARG A 6 10.82 -7.48 25.08
C ARG A 6 10.07 -7.07 26.35
N SER A 7 10.71 -6.27 27.19
CA SER A 7 10.07 -5.63 28.34
C SER A 7 9.64 -4.22 27.93
N ASP A 8 8.35 -3.89 28.11
CA ASP A 8 7.80 -2.51 28.15
C ASP A 8 6.92 -2.04 26.97
N GLY A 9 5.97 -2.87 26.49
CA GLY A 9 4.79 -2.36 25.77
C GLY A 9 5.00 -1.94 24.31
N ALA A 10 5.84 -2.68 23.57
CA ALA A 10 5.95 -2.56 22.11
C ALA A 10 5.38 -3.81 21.43
N GLY A 11 4.20 -3.66 20.82
CA GLY A 11 3.49 -4.68 20.04
C GLY A 11 3.59 -4.47 18.53
N THR A 12 4.31 -3.45 18.04
CA THR A 12 4.59 -3.27 16.61
C THR A 12 6.09 -3.25 16.35
N LEU A 13 6.55 -3.95 15.32
CA LEU A 13 7.94 -4.05 14.89
C LEU A 13 8.06 -3.55 13.45
N LEU A 14 8.97 -2.59 13.22
CA LEU A 14 9.42 -2.26 11.88
C LEU A 14 10.64 -3.11 11.54
N TYR A 15 10.51 -4.00 10.58
CA TYR A 15 11.65 -4.69 10.00
C TYR A 15 12.17 -3.92 8.80
N ILE A 16 13.34 -3.32 8.96
CA ILE A 16 13.97 -2.51 7.92
C ILE A 16 15.00 -3.37 7.21
N VAL A 17 14.81 -3.53 5.90
CA VAL A 17 15.71 -4.26 5.01
C VAL A 17 16.63 -3.28 4.29
N CYS A 18 17.94 -3.46 4.47
CA CYS A 18 18.98 -2.62 3.89
C CYS A 18 19.93 -3.47 3.03
N THR A 19 20.18 -3.09 1.78
CA THR A 19 21.13 -3.81 0.90
C THR A 19 22.58 -3.34 1.01
N LYS A 20 22.80 -2.24 1.75
CA LYS A 20 24.08 -1.57 2.01
C LYS A 20 23.98 -0.84 3.35
N ASP A 21 25.11 -0.49 3.94
CA ASP A 21 25.16 0.38 5.12
C ASP A 21 24.34 1.64 4.90
N THR A 22 23.29 1.86 5.68
CA THR A 22 22.31 2.92 5.43
C THR A 22 22.08 3.72 6.69
N THR A 23 22.13 5.04 6.58
CA THR A 23 21.79 5.94 7.69
C THR A 23 20.29 6.18 7.67
N ILE A 24 19.60 5.81 8.75
CA ILE A 24 18.15 5.95 8.87
C ILE A 24 17.82 6.87 10.04
N ASN A 25 16.92 7.82 9.81
CA ASN A 25 16.33 8.63 10.87
C ASN A 25 14.84 8.28 11.04
N VAL A 26 14.47 7.94 12.27
CA VAL A 26 13.07 7.76 12.69
C VAL A 26 12.64 8.99 13.46
N PHE A 27 11.61 9.66 12.95
CA PHE A 27 11.01 10.85 13.55
C PHE A 27 9.55 10.57 13.92
N ALA A 28 9.24 10.58 15.21
CA ALA A 28 7.89 10.42 15.75
C ALA A 28 7.65 11.46 16.84
N PRO A 29 7.06 12.62 16.51
CA PRO A 29 6.98 13.77 17.40
C PRO A 29 6.12 13.51 18.65
N TYR A 30 5.04 12.72 18.52
CA TYR A 30 4.20 12.33 19.65
C TYR A 30 5.01 11.67 20.78
N MET A 31 5.93 10.79 20.40
CA MET A 31 6.83 10.07 21.31
C MET A 31 8.11 10.85 21.64
N LYS A 32 8.27 12.06 21.09
CA LYS A 32 9.51 12.85 21.15
C LYS A 32 10.72 12.09 20.63
N ILE A 33 10.53 11.24 19.61
CA ILE A 33 11.60 10.48 18.97
C ILE A 33 12.10 11.25 17.76
N ASN A 34 13.41 11.50 17.72
CA ASN A 34 14.15 11.90 16.53
C ASN A 34 15.53 11.25 16.63
N ARG A 35 15.67 10.06 16.05
CA ARG A 35 16.86 9.22 16.22
C ARG A 35 17.41 8.80 14.88
N THR A 36 18.66 9.20 14.62
CA THR A 36 19.43 8.76 13.47
C THR A 36 20.40 7.66 13.88
N ARG A 37 20.47 6.57 13.11
CA ARG A 37 21.39 5.45 13.33
C ARG A 37 21.89 4.88 12.00
N LEU A 38 23.12 4.40 12.00
CA LEU A 38 23.68 3.60 10.91
C LEU A 38 23.22 2.14 11.03
N PHE A 39 22.68 1.60 9.95
CA PHE A 39 22.28 0.21 9.81
C PHE A 39 23.22 -0.48 8.83
N GLU A 40 24.12 -1.31 9.36
CA GLU A 40 25.07 -2.12 8.57
C GLU A 40 24.42 -3.40 8.02
N SER A 41 23.30 -3.80 8.60
CA SER A 41 22.47 -4.92 8.16
C SER A 41 21.00 -4.60 8.40
N SER A 42 20.11 -5.43 7.85
CA SER A 42 18.69 -5.37 8.18
C SER A 42 18.48 -5.54 9.68
N SER A 43 17.44 -4.90 10.20
CA SER A 43 17.20 -4.83 11.65
C SER A 43 15.72 -4.61 11.95
N ALA A 44 15.26 -5.19 13.05
CA ALA A 44 13.97 -4.87 13.64
C ALA A 44 14.09 -3.65 14.58
N ILE A 45 13.18 -2.70 14.44
CA ILE A 45 13.01 -1.57 15.36
C ILE A 45 11.62 -1.69 16.00
N PRO A 46 11.54 -1.83 17.34
CA PRO A 46 10.24 -1.78 18.01
C PRO A 46 9.65 -0.37 17.95
N ILE A 47 8.35 -0.32 17.67
CA ILE A 47 7.51 0.87 17.80
C ILE A 47 6.58 0.65 18.99
N TYR A 48 6.48 1.68 19.83
CA TYR A 48 5.66 1.65 21.04
C TYR A 48 4.17 1.73 20.74
N ASP A 49 3.37 0.98 21.50
CA ASP A 49 1.90 0.90 21.35
C ASP A 49 1.21 2.26 21.47
N GLN A 50 1.86 3.23 22.11
CA GLN A 50 1.40 4.61 22.24
C GLN A 50 1.19 5.32 20.88
N LEU A 51 1.81 4.83 19.81
CA LEU A 51 1.62 5.34 18.44
C LEU A 51 0.38 4.76 17.74
N MET A 52 -0.27 3.73 18.31
CA MET A 52 -1.54 3.22 17.79
C MET A 52 -2.70 4.18 18.11
N ASN A 53 -3.63 4.35 17.17
CA ASN A 53 -4.90 5.02 17.43
C ASN A 53 -5.91 4.03 18.01
N ILE A 54 -6.66 4.41 19.04
CA ILE A 54 -7.47 3.48 19.85
C ILE A 54 -8.96 3.51 19.44
N GLN A 55 -9.44 4.63 18.91
CA GLN A 55 -10.84 4.85 18.56
C GLN A 55 -10.97 5.78 17.36
N THR A 56 -12.17 6.29 17.08
CA THR A 56 -12.34 7.45 16.18
C THR A 56 -11.71 8.68 16.83
N GLU A 57 -10.52 9.05 16.36
CA GLU A 57 -9.76 10.16 16.93
C GLU A 57 -8.86 10.85 15.91
N ARG A 58 -8.48 12.08 16.23
CA ARG A 58 -7.46 12.84 15.53
C ARG A 58 -6.31 13.04 16.51
N THR A 59 -5.11 12.68 16.08
CA THR A 59 -3.89 12.76 16.87
C THR A 59 -2.73 13.21 15.97
N ASN A 60 -1.51 13.26 16.51
CA ASN A 60 -0.27 13.55 15.77
C ASN A 60 0.72 12.39 15.88
N LYS A 61 0.22 11.16 15.76
CA LYS A 61 0.99 9.92 15.94
C LYS A 61 1.70 9.45 14.66
N GLY A 62 1.76 10.29 13.61
CA GLY A 62 2.49 9.95 12.39
C GLY A 62 3.98 9.69 12.64
N VAL A 63 4.52 8.67 11.99
CA VAL A 63 5.95 8.33 12.01
C VAL A 63 6.54 8.64 10.64
N TYR A 64 7.63 9.40 10.63
CA TYR A 64 8.35 9.77 9.42
C TYR A 64 9.74 9.13 9.43
N ILE A 65 10.03 8.33 8.41
CA ILE A 65 11.30 7.60 8.28
C ILE A 65 12.03 8.13 7.05
N THR A 66 13.29 8.49 7.24
CA THR A 66 14.17 8.93 6.15
C THR A 66 15.42 8.06 6.13
N ALA A 67 15.94 7.81 4.93
CA ALA A 67 17.15 7.03 4.72
C ALA A 67 18.00 7.69 3.64
N ASP A 68 19.33 7.60 3.78
CA ASP A 68 20.28 8.10 2.77
C ASP A 68 20.41 7.17 1.55
N LYS A 69 19.90 5.94 1.64
CA LYS A 69 19.85 4.93 0.57
C LYS A 69 18.47 4.27 0.54
N PRO A 70 18.08 3.64 -0.60
CA PRO A 70 16.82 2.90 -0.69
C PRO A 70 16.75 1.76 0.34
N ILE A 71 15.61 1.68 1.02
CA ILE A 71 15.27 0.64 2.02
C ILE A 71 13.88 0.09 1.70
N SER A 72 13.59 -1.12 2.22
CA SER A 72 12.24 -1.65 2.32
C SER A 72 11.87 -1.78 3.80
N ILE A 73 10.60 -1.55 4.14
CA ILE A 73 10.11 -1.65 5.51
C ILE A 73 8.88 -2.56 5.52
N SER A 74 9.01 -3.71 6.17
CA SER A 74 7.89 -4.56 6.51
C SER A 74 7.50 -4.29 7.96
N VAL A 75 6.21 -4.10 8.21
CA VAL A 75 5.68 -3.93 9.56
C VAL A 75 5.12 -5.27 10.01
N PHE A 76 5.50 -5.68 11.21
CA PHE A 76 4.98 -6.86 11.87
C PHE A 76 4.33 -6.42 13.17
N GLU A 77 3.07 -6.77 13.33
CA GLU A 77 2.31 -6.53 14.54
C GLU A 77 2.23 -7.82 15.36
N ASP A 78 2.41 -7.66 16.65
CA ASP A 78 2.36 -8.67 17.70
C ASP A 78 1.73 -8.03 18.94
N VAL A 79 0.41 -7.92 18.89
CA VAL A 79 -0.41 -7.31 19.92
C VAL A 79 -0.66 -8.31 21.05
N ASN A 80 -0.51 -7.83 22.29
CA ASN A 80 -0.72 -8.60 23.52
C ASN A 80 0.10 -9.91 23.61
N ASN A 81 1.38 -9.88 23.19
CA ASN A 81 2.30 -11.01 23.28
C ASN A 81 1.82 -12.28 22.55
N GLY A 82 1.37 -12.12 21.31
CA GLY A 82 1.06 -13.21 20.39
C GLY A 82 -0.43 -13.49 20.23
N LEU A 83 -1.28 -12.78 20.96
CA LEU A 83 -2.73 -12.95 20.86
C LEU A 83 -3.31 -12.35 19.59
N ALA A 84 -2.65 -11.34 19.02
CA ALA A 84 -2.96 -10.92 17.68
C ALA A 84 -1.74 -10.52 16.87
N THR A 85 -1.61 -11.03 15.66
CA THR A 85 -0.48 -10.79 14.78
C THR A 85 -0.95 -10.43 13.37
N GLU A 86 -0.24 -9.51 12.72
CA GLU A 86 -0.45 -9.19 11.31
C GLU A 86 0.81 -8.58 10.73
N GLY A 87 0.88 -8.36 9.42
CA GLY A 87 1.91 -7.51 8.85
C GLY A 87 1.46 -6.78 7.60
N TYR A 88 2.19 -5.73 7.24
CA TYR A 88 1.99 -5.03 5.97
C TYR A 88 3.31 -4.48 5.43
N LEU A 89 3.34 -4.20 4.13
CA LEU A 89 4.45 -3.48 3.51
C LEU A 89 4.24 -1.98 3.68
N ALA A 90 5.16 -1.29 4.38
CA ALA A 90 5.10 0.15 4.47
C ALA A 90 5.57 0.80 3.17
N PHE A 91 4.70 1.58 2.52
CA PHE A 91 5.03 2.21 1.24
C PHE A 91 5.92 3.43 1.42
N PRO A 92 6.94 3.59 0.57
CA PRO A 92 7.71 4.82 0.55
C PRO A 92 6.80 5.99 0.11
N ILE A 93 7.15 7.20 0.52
CA ILE A 93 6.40 8.41 0.16
C ILE A 93 6.30 8.66 -1.36
N THR A 94 7.14 8.00 -2.15
CA THR A 94 7.06 8.05 -3.63
C THR A 94 5.88 7.26 -4.19
N SER A 95 5.34 6.33 -3.40
CA SER A 95 4.28 5.40 -3.82
C SER A 95 2.92 5.72 -3.21
N ILE A 96 2.86 6.52 -2.15
CA ILE A 96 1.60 7.07 -1.65
C ILE A 96 1.05 8.16 -2.59
N SER A 97 -0.23 8.51 -2.46
CA SER A 97 -0.94 9.37 -3.39
C SER A 97 -2.09 10.09 -2.69
N THR A 98 -3.07 10.55 -3.45
CA THR A 98 -4.18 11.40 -3.00
C THR A 98 -5.53 10.69 -3.04
N GLU A 99 -5.63 9.49 -3.62
CA GLU A 99 -6.91 8.81 -3.83
C GLU A 99 -6.83 7.34 -3.41
N TYR A 100 -7.74 6.93 -2.53
CA TYR A 100 -7.78 5.61 -1.92
C TYR A 100 -9.22 5.11 -1.81
N VAL A 101 -9.37 3.78 -1.83
CA VAL A 101 -10.61 3.10 -1.47
C VAL A 101 -10.33 2.19 -0.27
N VAL A 102 -11.14 2.33 0.78
CA VAL A 102 -11.00 1.59 2.03
C VAL A 102 -11.40 0.13 1.84
N ALA A 103 -10.64 -0.77 2.44
CA ALA A 103 -11.00 -2.16 2.60
C ALA A 103 -11.01 -2.55 4.09
N SER A 104 -12.05 -3.24 4.51
CA SER A 104 -12.24 -3.68 5.89
C SER A 104 -12.98 -5.01 5.90
N ASP A 105 -13.07 -5.62 7.08
CA ASP A 105 -13.94 -6.75 7.35
C ASP A 105 -14.97 -6.46 8.45
N ILE A 106 -16.20 -6.93 8.26
CA ILE A 106 -17.18 -7.15 9.34
C ILE A 106 -17.69 -8.57 9.15
N SER A 107 -17.04 -9.52 9.85
CA SER A 107 -17.36 -10.94 9.76
C SER A 107 -18.23 -11.43 10.92
N ASP A 108 -18.32 -10.67 12.01
CA ASP A 108 -19.09 -10.99 13.22
C ASP A 108 -19.48 -9.70 13.99
N ASN A 109 -20.29 -9.80 15.05
CA ASN A 109 -20.72 -8.65 15.85
C ASN A 109 -19.62 -8.05 16.74
N ARG A 110 -18.49 -8.75 16.90
CA ARG A 110 -17.29 -8.26 17.59
C ARG A 110 -16.36 -7.46 16.67
N SER A 111 -16.55 -7.57 15.36
CA SER A 111 -15.75 -6.86 14.36
C SER A 111 -15.96 -5.36 14.45
N ILE A 112 -14.87 -4.61 14.38
CA ILE A 112 -14.87 -3.15 14.31
C ILE A 112 -14.08 -2.77 13.08
N SER A 113 -14.79 -2.34 12.05
CA SER A 113 -14.24 -1.81 10.81
C SER A 113 -13.46 -0.54 11.09
N GLN A 114 -12.31 -0.38 10.44
CA GLN A 114 -11.47 0.79 10.67
C GLN A 114 -10.67 1.24 9.45
N PHE A 115 -10.42 2.54 9.38
CA PHE A 115 -9.39 3.10 8.54
C PHE A 115 -8.71 4.27 9.27
N ALA A 116 -7.44 4.49 8.93
CA ALA A 116 -6.63 5.59 9.43
C ALA A 116 -5.92 6.30 8.28
N ILE A 117 -5.71 7.60 8.46
CA ILE A 117 -5.07 8.50 7.50
C ILE A 117 -3.91 9.17 8.20
N ALA A 118 -2.75 9.23 7.56
CA ALA A 118 -1.61 10.02 8.01
C ALA A 118 -1.24 11.06 6.95
N ALA A 119 -1.23 12.34 7.33
CA ALA A 119 -0.88 13.42 6.42
C ALA A 119 0.65 13.59 6.34
N LEU A 120 1.17 13.67 5.11
CA LEU A 120 2.60 13.91 4.90
C LEU A 120 2.97 15.38 5.10
N GLU A 121 2.05 16.28 4.75
CA GLU A 121 2.30 17.71 4.65
C GLU A 121 1.28 18.54 5.43
N ASN A 122 1.67 19.77 5.76
CA ASN A 122 0.75 20.76 6.32
C ASN A 122 -0.35 21.14 5.31
N SER A 123 -1.48 21.63 5.82
CA SER A 123 -2.61 22.10 5.02
C SER A 123 -3.13 21.04 4.06
N THR A 124 -3.10 19.78 4.49
CA THR A 124 -3.68 18.66 3.76
C THR A 124 -5.17 18.62 4.04
N ILE A 125 -5.99 18.86 3.02
CA ILE A 125 -7.44 18.77 3.07
C ILE A 125 -7.81 17.38 2.57
N VAL A 126 -8.52 16.63 3.41
CA VAL A 126 -8.98 15.27 3.14
C VAL A 126 -10.51 15.27 3.10
N ASN A 127 -11.07 14.69 2.05
CA ASN A 127 -12.48 14.44 1.85
C ASN A 127 -12.74 12.93 1.89
N ILE A 128 -13.60 12.52 2.81
CA ILE A 128 -13.95 11.12 3.06
C ILE A 128 -15.40 10.90 2.66
N THR A 129 -15.63 10.28 1.51
CA THR A 129 -16.97 9.88 1.05
C THR A 129 -17.28 8.51 1.62
N LEU A 130 -18.09 8.49 2.69
CA LEU A 130 -18.36 7.29 3.46
C LEU A 130 -19.20 6.28 2.68
N LYS A 131 -18.79 5.02 2.69
CA LYS A 131 -19.59 3.88 2.23
C LYS A 131 -19.82 2.96 3.41
N THR A 132 -21.09 2.68 3.69
CA THR A 132 -21.46 1.80 4.79
C THR A 132 -22.90 1.31 4.66
N THR A 133 -23.25 0.23 5.36
CA THR A 133 -24.64 -0.26 5.47
C THR A 133 -25.46 0.47 6.54
N GLY A 134 -24.80 1.20 7.45
CA GLY A 134 -25.45 1.93 8.54
C GLY A 134 -25.16 3.43 8.55
N LYS A 135 -25.01 4.01 9.75
CA LYS A 135 -24.59 5.40 9.93
C LYS A 135 -23.31 5.44 10.74
N VAL A 136 -22.29 6.12 10.22
CA VAL A 136 -21.00 6.29 10.88
C VAL A 136 -21.08 7.49 11.82
N THR A 137 -20.69 7.33 13.08
CA THR A 137 -20.63 8.45 14.03
C THR A 137 -19.20 9.00 14.12
N ILE A 138 -19.00 10.26 13.75
CA ILE A 138 -17.73 10.98 13.90
C ILE A 138 -17.98 12.18 14.81
N TYR A 139 -17.34 12.20 15.98
CA TYR A 139 -17.50 13.24 17.01
C TYR A 139 -18.97 13.57 17.34
N GLY A 140 -19.81 12.54 17.48
CA GLY A 140 -21.23 12.66 17.82
C GLY A 140 -22.16 12.99 16.64
N ILE A 141 -21.61 13.29 15.45
CA ILE A 141 -22.39 13.54 14.24
C ILE A 141 -22.52 12.24 13.44
N LYS A 142 -23.75 11.90 13.04
CA LYS A 142 -24.07 10.69 12.27
C LYS A 142 -24.06 11.00 10.78
N TYR A 143 -23.24 10.27 10.02
CA TYR A 143 -23.11 10.35 8.58
C TYR A 143 -23.71 9.10 7.93
N SER A 144 -24.51 9.28 6.88
CA SER A 144 -25.04 8.16 6.10
C SER A 144 -24.07 7.80 4.97
N SER A 145 -24.25 6.63 4.34
CA SER A 145 -23.54 6.31 3.09
C SER A 145 -23.70 7.44 2.05
N GLY A 146 -22.63 7.78 1.36
CA GLY A 146 -22.53 8.88 0.39
C GLY A 146 -22.29 10.26 1.02
N SER A 147 -22.34 10.39 2.35
CA SER A 147 -21.99 11.64 3.02
C SER A 147 -20.47 11.87 2.98
N VAL A 148 -20.08 13.13 2.84
CA VAL A 148 -18.67 13.55 2.84
C VAL A 148 -18.31 14.15 4.19
N TYR A 149 -17.26 13.61 4.82
CA TYR A 149 -16.60 14.24 5.95
C TYR A 149 -15.28 14.86 5.49
N SER A 150 -15.14 16.17 5.69
CA SER A 150 -13.92 16.90 5.34
C SER A 150 -13.14 17.29 6.58
N LEU A 151 -11.82 17.13 6.53
CA LEU A 151 -10.92 17.59 7.58
C LEU A 151 -9.63 18.18 7.00
N ALA A 152 -9.10 19.20 7.68
CA ALA A 152 -7.79 19.76 7.42
C ALA A 152 -6.77 19.18 8.41
N MET A 153 -5.64 18.70 7.91
CA MET A 153 -4.59 17.99 8.64
C MET A 153 -3.24 18.69 8.45
N SER A 154 -2.45 18.73 9.53
CA SER A 154 -1.05 19.15 9.51
C SER A 154 -0.13 17.97 9.21
N ALA A 155 1.14 18.22 8.90
CA ALA A 155 2.11 17.15 8.69
C ALA A 155 2.20 16.26 9.94
N LEU A 156 2.14 14.95 9.73
CA LEU A 156 2.14 13.90 10.76
C LEU A 156 0.90 13.86 11.66
N ASP A 157 -0.13 14.67 11.35
CA ASP A 157 -1.46 14.41 11.89
C ASP A 157 -1.96 13.06 11.38
N THR A 158 -2.63 12.34 12.28
CA THR A 158 -3.34 11.12 11.97
C THR A 158 -4.82 11.27 12.30
N PHE A 159 -5.68 10.68 11.49
CA PHE A 159 -7.12 10.62 11.73
C PHE A 159 -7.61 9.20 11.51
N GLN A 160 -8.28 8.63 12.51
CA GLN A 160 -8.85 7.29 12.45
C GLN A 160 -10.37 7.36 12.59
N VAL A 161 -11.05 6.49 11.87
CA VAL A 161 -12.47 6.18 12.07
C VAL A 161 -12.60 4.69 12.37
N GLN A 162 -13.35 4.38 13.43
CA GLN A 162 -13.76 3.03 13.79
C GLN A 162 -15.27 2.94 13.86
N HIS A 163 -15.84 1.82 13.38
CA HIS A 163 -17.28 1.59 13.43
C HIS A 163 -17.64 0.10 13.44
N ASP A 164 -18.83 -0.23 13.95
CA ASP A 164 -19.43 -1.57 13.91
C ASP A 164 -20.07 -1.93 12.54
N TYR A 165 -20.15 -0.96 11.62
CA TYR A 165 -20.61 -1.19 10.25
C TYR A 165 -19.41 -1.25 9.31
N ASP A 166 -19.55 -2.02 8.23
CA ASP A 166 -18.48 -2.19 7.25
C ASP A 166 -18.24 -0.85 6.54
N LEU A 167 -17.00 -0.35 6.60
CA LEU A 167 -16.55 0.89 5.97
C LEU A 167 -15.94 0.64 4.58
N THR A 168 -15.94 -0.60 4.09
CA THR A 168 -15.40 -0.96 2.79
C THR A 168 -16.06 -0.17 1.67
N GLY A 169 -15.24 0.31 0.73
CA GLY A 169 -15.68 1.15 -0.37
C GLY A 169 -15.74 2.64 -0.04
N THR A 170 -15.42 3.04 1.20
CA THR A 170 -15.25 4.46 1.54
C THR A 170 -14.14 5.03 0.69
N LEU A 171 -14.41 6.13 -0.02
CA LEU A 171 -13.44 6.82 -0.85
C LEU A 171 -12.78 7.94 -0.06
N ILE A 172 -11.46 7.97 -0.07
CA ILE A 172 -10.66 9.01 0.57
C ILE A 172 -9.92 9.75 -0.53
N GLN A 173 -10.15 11.05 -0.61
CA GLN A 173 -9.49 11.94 -1.56
C GLN A 173 -8.84 13.09 -0.81
N SER A 174 -7.65 13.52 -1.24
CA SER A 174 -6.94 14.62 -0.63
C SER A 174 -6.30 15.54 -1.66
N ASN A 175 -6.02 16.77 -1.25
CA ASN A 175 -5.32 17.73 -2.10
C ASN A 175 -3.80 17.44 -2.18
N LYS A 176 -3.25 16.71 -1.21
CA LYS A 176 -1.83 16.37 -1.00
C LYS A 176 -1.65 14.90 -0.63
N PRO A 177 -0.45 14.31 -0.79
CA PRO A 177 -0.25 12.88 -0.56
C PRO A 177 -0.50 12.53 0.90
N ILE A 178 -1.20 11.42 1.12
CA ILE A 178 -1.50 10.86 2.44
C ILE A 178 -1.16 9.37 2.42
N ALA A 179 -0.82 8.81 3.58
CA ALA A 179 -0.86 7.37 3.76
C ALA A 179 -2.24 6.98 4.30
N VAL A 180 -2.82 5.91 3.77
CA VAL A 180 -4.08 5.34 4.26
C VAL A 180 -3.81 3.91 4.71
N PHE A 181 -4.37 3.57 5.86
CA PHE A 181 -4.35 2.23 6.43
C PHE A 181 -5.80 1.82 6.63
N SER A 182 -6.13 0.56 6.41
CA SER A 182 -7.45 0.07 6.76
C SER A 182 -7.47 -1.42 7.05
N GLY A 183 -8.54 -1.86 7.69
CA GLY A 183 -8.76 -3.25 8.04
C GLY A 183 -9.81 -3.36 9.15
N CYS A 184 -9.63 -4.32 10.04
CA CYS A 184 -10.57 -4.61 11.12
C CYS A 184 -9.83 -4.78 12.44
N ARG A 185 -10.36 -4.22 13.54
CA ARG A 185 -9.78 -4.45 14.86
C ARG A 185 -9.89 -5.92 15.31
N CYS A 186 -10.88 -6.64 14.79
CA CYS A 186 -11.26 -7.98 15.21
C CYS A 186 -11.98 -8.69 14.05
N GLY A 187 -11.21 -9.15 13.06
CA GLY A 187 -11.69 -9.93 11.92
C GLY A 187 -11.61 -11.43 12.19
N PHE A 188 -12.58 -12.20 11.68
CA PHE A 188 -12.68 -13.65 11.89
C PHE A 188 -12.37 -14.47 10.63
N GLY A 189 -12.18 -13.83 9.47
CA GLY A 189 -12.01 -14.52 8.17
C GLY A 189 -13.21 -15.38 7.72
N ARG A 190 -14.21 -15.50 8.61
CA ARG A 190 -15.43 -16.32 8.56
C ARG A 190 -15.24 -17.82 8.84
N GLN A 191 -14.74 -18.17 10.03
CA GLN A 191 -14.89 -19.50 10.65
C GLN A 191 -15.53 -19.45 12.04
N PRO A 192 -16.42 -20.41 12.40
CA PRO A 192 -16.89 -20.58 13.77
C PRO A 192 -15.74 -21.08 14.68
N GLY A 193 -15.57 -20.49 15.85
CA GLY A 193 -14.67 -21.01 16.90
C GLY A 193 -13.21 -20.54 16.84
N VAL A 194 -12.87 -19.59 15.96
CA VAL A 194 -11.56 -18.92 15.97
C VAL A 194 -11.56 -17.66 16.84
N THR A 195 -10.39 -17.30 17.34
CA THR A 195 -10.12 -15.96 17.88
C THR A 195 -10.10 -14.96 16.73
N CYS A 196 -10.50 -13.72 16.98
CA CYS A 196 -10.37 -12.71 15.94
C CYS A 196 -8.95 -12.18 15.89
N GLN A 197 -8.54 -11.83 14.68
CA GLN A 197 -7.28 -11.16 14.43
C GLN A 197 -7.48 -9.66 14.25
N HIS A 198 -6.46 -8.89 14.59
CA HIS A 198 -6.34 -7.55 14.06
C HIS A 198 -5.89 -7.64 12.59
N GLU A 199 -6.64 -7.00 11.71
CA GLU A 199 -6.39 -6.97 10.27
C GLU A 199 -5.98 -5.54 9.89
N VAL A 200 -4.86 -5.41 9.19
CA VAL A 200 -4.36 -4.11 8.73
C VAL A 200 -3.51 -4.25 7.47
N GLU A 201 -3.75 -3.35 6.52
CA GLU A 201 -2.87 -3.11 5.39
C GLU A 201 -2.62 -1.61 5.25
N GLN A 202 -1.40 -1.22 4.83
CA GLN A 202 -1.23 0.10 4.22
C GLN A 202 -1.84 0.01 2.83
N ILE A 203 -2.90 0.79 2.60
CA ILE A 203 -3.73 0.66 1.41
C ILE A 203 -3.00 1.21 0.20
N ILE A 204 -3.03 0.44 -0.89
CA ILE A 204 -2.50 0.85 -2.18
C ILE A 204 -3.36 1.98 -2.74
N PRO A 205 -2.77 3.10 -3.20
CA PRO A 205 -3.55 4.16 -3.84
C PRO A 205 -4.17 3.71 -5.16
N ILE A 206 -5.32 4.30 -5.50
CA ILE A 206 -6.13 3.96 -6.69
C ILE A 206 -5.30 3.97 -7.98
N ARG A 207 -4.32 4.88 -8.10
CA ARG A 207 -3.44 4.98 -9.28
C ARG A 207 -2.61 3.72 -9.57
N ILE A 208 -2.34 2.88 -8.57
CA ILE A 208 -1.52 1.66 -8.66
C ILE A 208 -2.40 0.43 -8.94
N LEU A 209 -3.71 0.50 -8.68
CA LEU A 209 -4.63 -0.61 -8.94
C LEU A 209 -4.60 -1.04 -10.42
N GLY A 210 -4.84 -2.33 -10.65
CA GLY A 210 -4.85 -2.94 -11.97
C GLY A 210 -6.20 -3.58 -12.29
N GLN A 211 -6.26 -4.25 -13.42
CA GLN A 211 -7.48 -4.89 -13.95
C GLN A 211 -7.44 -6.41 -13.91
N GLU A 212 -6.28 -6.99 -13.68
CA GLU A 212 -6.06 -8.44 -13.76
C GLU A 212 -5.37 -8.92 -12.48
N TYR A 213 -5.94 -9.93 -11.84
CA TYR A 213 -5.48 -10.49 -10.58
C TYR A 213 -5.51 -12.01 -10.64
N ILE A 214 -4.66 -12.64 -9.82
CA ILE A 214 -4.67 -14.07 -9.57
C ILE A 214 -4.80 -14.24 -8.06
N THR A 215 -5.81 -14.96 -7.60
CA THR A 215 -6.03 -15.30 -6.18
C THR A 215 -5.83 -16.80 -5.99
N VAL A 216 -5.39 -17.21 -4.80
CA VAL A 216 -4.94 -18.57 -4.53
C VAL A 216 -5.19 -18.90 -3.07
N PRO A 217 -5.65 -20.11 -2.70
CA PRO A 217 -5.62 -20.51 -1.29
C PRO A 217 -4.19 -20.46 -0.74
N LEU A 218 -3.98 -19.74 0.37
CA LEU A 218 -2.69 -19.73 1.07
C LEU A 218 -2.42 -21.10 1.69
N PHE A 219 -1.50 -21.86 1.11
CA PHE A 219 -1.15 -23.20 1.60
C PHE A 219 -0.76 -23.16 3.10
N PRO A 220 -1.21 -24.10 3.95
CA PRO A 220 -1.96 -25.31 3.60
C PRO A 220 -3.49 -25.16 3.65
N ALA A 221 -4.03 -23.92 3.70
CA ALA A 221 -5.46 -23.71 3.67
C ALA A 221 -6.10 -24.32 2.40
N ALA A 222 -7.27 -24.93 2.57
CA ALA A 222 -8.02 -25.54 1.47
C ALA A 222 -9.03 -24.58 0.80
N SER A 223 -9.25 -23.42 1.40
CA SER A 223 -10.18 -22.40 0.91
C SER A 223 -9.71 -21.03 1.36
N TYR A 224 -10.13 -20.01 0.64
CA TYR A 224 -9.85 -18.62 0.96
C TYR A 224 -11.08 -17.77 0.68
N ARG A 225 -11.17 -16.66 1.38
CA ARG A 225 -12.17 -15.63 1.14
C ARG A 225 -11.47 -14.46 0.46
N TYR A 226 -12.10 -13.86 -0.54
CA TYR A 226 -11.58 -12.63 -1.12
C TYR A 226 -12.70 -11.65 -1.41
N ARG A 227 -12.32 -10.39 -1.42
CA ARG A 227 -13.18 -9.26 -1.68
C ARG A 227 -12.64 -8.46 -2.85
N ILE A 228 -13.53 -8.11 -3.78
CA ILE A 228 -13.23 -7.24 -4.92
C ILE A 228 -13.97 -5.93 -4.72
N ILE A 229 -13.23 -4.82 -4.71
CA ILE A 229 -13.75 -3.48 -4.41
C ILE A 229 -13.52 -2.61 -5.63
N SER A 230 -14.56 -1.91 -6.08
CA SER A 230 -14.43 -0.99 -7.20
C SER A 230 -14.41 0.47 -6.74
N PRO A 231 -13.37 1.26 -7.08
CA PRO A 231 -13.38 2.70 -6.89
C PRO A 231 -14.10 3.46 -8.02
N PHE A 232 -14.65 2.77 -9.02
CA PHE A 232 -15.22 3.39 -10.21
C PHE A 232 -16.62 2.87 -10.52
N ASP A 233 -17.50 3.76 -10.99
CA ASP A 233 -18.81 3.35 -11.50
C ASP A 233 -18.70 2.51 -12.77
N ASN A 234 -19.71 1.67 -13.02
CA ASN A 234 -19.82 0.85 -14.23
C ASN A 234 -18.59 -0.05 -14.45
N THR A 235 -18.07 -0.63 -13.38
CA THR A 235 -16.99 -1.62 -13.43
C THR A 235 -17.60 -3.00 -13.61
N ILE A 236 -17.15 -3.73 -14.63
CA ILE A 236 -17.55 -5.11 -14.86
C ILE A 236 -16.39 -5.99 -14.43
N VAL A 237 -16.63 -6.89 -13.48
CA VAL A 237 -15.68 -7.89 -12.99
C VAL A 237 -16.07 -9.24 -13.57
N SER A 238 -15.13 -9.91 -14.22
CA SER A 238 -15.25 -11.24 -14.81
C SER A 238 -14.44 -12.23 -14.01
N ILE A 239 -15.10 -13.29 -13.52
CA ILE A 239 -14.48 -14.42 -12.83
C ILE A 239 -15.04 -15.67 -13.48
N GLU A 240 -14.17 -16.51 -14.04
CA GLU A 240 -14.58 -17.68 -14.84
C GLU A 240 -15.52 -17.25 -15.99
N GLU A 241 -16.75 -17.79 -16.05
CA GLU A 241 -17.77 -17.44 -17.05
C GLU A 241 -18.78 -16.41 -16.55
N GLN A 242 -18.60 -15.86 -15.34
CA GLN A 242 -19.56 -14.96 -14.69
C GLN A 242 -19.08 -13.50 -14.73
N ASN A 243 -20.05 -12.59 -14.90
CA ASN A 243 -19.82 -11.14 -14.87
C ASN A 243 -20.61 -10.48 -13.74
N TYR A 244 -19.96 -9.58 -13.02
CA TYR A 244 -20.55 -8.82 -11.92
C TYR A 244 -20.37 -7.32 -12.18
N ALA A 245 -21.46 -6.56 -12.07
CA ALA A 245 -21.41 -5.11 -12.21
C ALA A 245 -21.27 -4.45 -10.84
N LEU A 246 -20.24 -3.62 -10.68
CA LEU A 246 -19.96 -2.85 -9.47
C LEU A 246 -20.02 -1.36 -9.76
N ARG A 247 -20.59 -0.59 -8.82
CA ARG A 247 -20.48 0.87 -8.80
C ARG A 247 -19.30 1.30 -7.93
N SER A 248 -19.02 2.60 -7.93
CA SER A 248 -18.01 3.17 -7.06
C SER A 248 -18.33 2.91 -5.58
N GLY A 249 -17.33 2.40 -4.86
CA GLY A 249 -17.44 1.95 -3.47
C GLY A 249 -18.24 0.66 -3.29
N ASP A 250 -18.77 0.04 -4.33
CA ASP A 250 -19.36 -1.31 -4.20
C ASP A 250 -18.24 -2.36 -4.09
N PHE A 251 -18.54 -3.43 -3.37
CA PHE A 251 -17.69 -4.60 -3.31
C PHE A 251 -18.52 -5.88 -3.46
N MET A 252 -17.84 -6.95 -3.85
CA MET A 252 -18.36 -8.31 -3.80
C MET A 252 -17.39 -9.23 -3.07
N GLU A 253 -17.90 -10.31 -2.51
CA GLU A 253 -17.14 -11.28 -1.73
C GLU A 253 -17.46 -12.69 -2.20
N ARG A 254 -16.44 -13.55 -2.27
CA ARG A 254 -16.54 -14.96 -2.66
C ARG A 254 -15.63 -15.83 -1.79
N TRP A 255 -15.96 -17.12 -1.74
CA TRP A 255 -15.12 -18.17 -1.18
C TRP A 255 -14.86 -19.17 -2.28
N ASP A 256 -13.60 -19.53 -2.45
CA ASP A 256 -13.20 -20.50 -3.45
C ASP A 256 -12.11 -21.42 -2.87
N THR A 257 -11.95 -22.61 -3.47
CA THR A 257 -10.98 -23.63 -3.06
C THR A 257 -9.85 -23.79 -4.08
N GLU A 258 -10.03 -23.23 -5.27
CA GLU A 258 -9.08 -23.28 -6.37
C GLU A 258 -8.55 -21.88 -6.70
N PRO A 259 -7.36 -21.78 -7.30
CA PRO A 259 -6.87 -20.51 -7.81
C PRO A 259 -7.72 -19.95 -8.94
N LEU A 260 -7.95 -18.64 -8.90
CA LEU A 260 -8.82 -17.95 -9.86
C LEU A 260 -8.10 -16.81 -10.55
N TYR A 261 -8.48 -16.59 -11.81
CA TYR A 261 -8.16 -15.38 -12.54
C TYR A 261 -9.35 -14.44 -12.51
N ILE A 262 -9.09 -13.20 -12.09
CA ILE A 262 -10.06 -12.13 -12.02
C ILE A 262 -9.65 -11.08 -13.06
N HIS A 263 -10.59 -10.70 -13.91
CA HIS A 263 -10.42 -9.61 -14.87
C HIS A 263 -11.48 -8.54 -14.65
N ALA A 264 -11.16 -7.26 -14.86
CA ALA A 264 -12.13 -6.18 -14.76
C ALA A 264 -11.98 -5.14 -15.87
N SER A 265 -13.09 -4.50 -16.25
CA SER A 265 -13.10 -3.43 -17.26
C SER A 265 -12.44 -2.12 -16.79
N LYS A 266 -12.28 -1.95 -15.48
CA LYS A 266 -11.64 -0.80 -14.81
C LYS A 266 -10.78 -1.28 -13.64
N PRO A 267 -9.83 -0.48 -13.15
CA PRO A 267 -9.02 -0.90 -12.02
C PRO A 267 -9.87 -1.19 -10.77
N ILE A 268 -9.54 -2.28 -10.09
CA ILE A 268 -10.22 -2.76 -8.87
C ILE A 268 -9.18 -3.02 -7.78
N MET A 269 -9.61 -3.12 -6.53
CA MET A 269 -8.78 -3.64 -5.44
C MET A 269 -9.24 -5.06 -5.10
N VAL A 270 -8.29 -5.96 -4.88
CA VAL A 270 -8.57 -7.33 -4.45
C VAL A 270 -7.89 -7.55 -3.11
N ILE A 271 -8.68 -7.88 -2.09
CA ILE A 271 -8.20 -8.25 -0.76
C ILE A 271 -8.49 -9.72 -0.55
N GLU A 272 -7.51 -10.48 -0.11
CA GLU A 272 -7.67 -11.85 0.32
C GLU A 272 -7.63 -11.92 1.84
N TYR A 273 -8.52 -12.71 2.42
CA TYR A 273 -8.53 -13.04 3.83
C TYR A 273 -8.06 -14.48 3.98
N GLY A 274 -6.77 -14.63 4.24
CA GLY A 274 -6.10 -15.92 4.36
C GLY A 274 -6.31 -16.52 5.74
N GLN A 275 -6.89 -17.72 5.82
CA GLN A 275 -7.11 -18.42 7.08
C GLN A 275 -6.89 -19.91 6.91
N CYS A 276 -6.38 -20.59 7.93
CA CYS A 276 -6.20 -22.04 7.92
C CYS A 276 -6.97 -22.71 9.06
N THR A 277 -7.81 -23.70 8.75
CA THR A 277 -8.55 -24.43 9.79
C THR A 277 -7.63 -25.37 10.59
N PRO A 278 -8.01 -25.81 11.80
CA PRO A 278 -7.32 -26.87 12.53
C PRO A 278 -7.22 -28.22 11.78
N THR A 279 -8.01 -28.40 10.71
CA THR A 279 -7.91 -29.58 9.83
C THR A 279 -6.65 -29.55 8.96
N TYR A 280 -6.19 -28.35 8.57
CA TYR A 280 -5.08 -28.17 7.64
C TYR A 280 -3.83 -27.57 8.30
N CYS A 281 -3.99 -26.85 9.41
CA CYS A 281 -2.92 -26.29 10.22
C CYS A 281 -2.99 -26.78 11.65
N VAL A 282 -1.83 -26.97 12.28
CA VAL A 282 -1.74 -27.35 13.70
C VAL A 282 -2.42 -26.28 14.55
N ASN A 283 -3.55 -26.64 15.18
CA ASN A 283 -4.43 -25.75 15.95
C ASN A 283 -5.11 -24.60 15.17
N GLY A 284 -5.02 -24.60 13.84
CA GLY A 284 -5.53 -23.52 12.99
C GLY A 284 -4.69 -22.24 13.07
N SER A 285 -4.85 -21.38 12.07
CA SER A 285 -4.32 -20.02 12.07
C SER A 285 -5.47 -19.03 12.06
N ASP A 286 -5.27 -17.91 12.73
CA ASP A 286 -6.17 -16.77 12.66
C ASP A 286 -6.17 -16.19 11.23
N PRO A 287 -7.19 -15.41 10.84
CA PRO A 287 -7.20 -14.78 9.51
C PRO A 287 -6.06 -13.78 9.35
N SER A 288 -5.66 -13.51 8.12
CA SER A 288 -4.80 -12.38 7.74
C SER A 288 -5.44 -11.62 6.59
N MET A 289 -5.29 -10.30 6.54
CA MET A 289 -5.80 -9.46 5.47
C MET A 289 -4.66 -9.07 4.53
N ILE A 290 -4.72 -9.54 3.28
CA ILE A 290 -3.67 -9.34 2.29
C ILE A 290 -4.21 -8.55 1.12
N THR A 291 -3.55 -7.45 0.77
CA THR A 291 -3.80 -6.81 -0.53
C THR A 291 -3.12 -7.61 -1.65
N ILE A 292 -3.91 -8.16 -2.57
CA ILE A 292 -3.40 -8.96 -3.70
C ILE A 292 -2.86 -8.02 -4.80
N PRO A 293 -1.65 -8.24 -5.31
CA PRO A 293 -1.08 -7.41 -6.36
C PRO A 293 -1.73 -7.73 -7.71
N ALA A 294 -1.99 -6.69 -8.49
CA ALA A 294 -2.38 -6.87 -9.89
C ALA A 294 -1.21 -7.45 -10.70
N ILE A 295 -1.52 -8.20 -11.76
CA ILE A 295 -0.50 -8.69 -12.70
C ILE A 295 0.33 -7.53 -13.27
N SER A 296 -0.28 -6.36 -13.50
CA SER A 296 0.40 -5.16 -13.98
C SER A 296 1.42 -4.58 -13.00
N THR A 297 1.30 -4.86 -11.70
CA THR A 297 2.20 -4.37 -10.65
C THR A 297 3.21 -5.42 -10.19
N PHE A 298 3.27 -6.58 -10.85
CA PHE A 298 4.29 -7.59 -10.57
C PHE A 298 5.70 -7.02 -10.69
N SER A 299 6.57 -7.42 -9.77
CA SER A 299 7.96 -6.95 -9.64
C SER A 299 8.93 -7.94 -10.30
N ASN A 300 10.21 -7.58 -10.43
CA ASN A 300 11.24 -8.46 -11.02
C ASN A 300 12.42 -8.76 -10.09
N ASN A 301 12.49 -8.07 -8.96
CA ASN A 301 13.54 -8.21 -7.97
C ASN A 301 13.01 -7.68 -6.65
N ILE A 302 12.96 -8.53 -5.64
CA ILE A 302 12.45 -8.21 -4.31
C ILE A 302 13.50 -8.63 -3.30
N THR A 303 13.83 -7.72 -2.40
CA THR A 303 14.62 -8.02 -1.20
C THR A 303 13.72 -7.72 -0.01
N PHE A 304 13.60 -8.71 0.87
CA PHE A 304 12.73 -8.70 2.03
C PHE A 304 13.42 -9.47 3.15
N GLY A 305 12.86 -9.51 4.35
CA GLY A 305 13.42 -10.38 5.37
C GLY A 305 12.50 -10.59 6.54
N MET A 306 12.82 -11.63 7.30
CA MET A 306 12.08 -12.11 8.45
C MET A 306 12.86 -11.76 9.72
N PRO A 307 12.26 -11.03 10.67
CA PRO A 307 12.94 -10.72 11.92
C PRO A 307 13.26 -12.00 12.69
N ASP A 308 14.46 -12.04 13.29
CA ASP A 308 14.85 -13.05 14.27
C ASP A 308 14.24 -12.74 15.64
N ILE A 309 12.93 -12.55 15.65
CA ILE A 309 12.10 -12.25 16.82
C ILE A 309 10.83 -13.07 16.68
N LEU A 310 10.39 -13.70 17.77
CA LEU A 310 9.10 -14.39 17.81
C LEU A 310 7.96 -13.39 17.62
N ILE A 311 7.20 -13.57 16.54
CA ILE A 311 5.94 -12.88 16.27
C ILE A 311 4.84 -13.90 16.56
N GLY A 312 4.19 -13.73 17.70
CA GLY A 312 3.25 -14.73 18.23
C GLY A 312 3.78 -16.16 18.23
N GLU A 313 2.90 -17.13 17.97
CA GLU A 313 3.22 -18.54 17.86
C GLU A 313 3.39 -18.99 16.40
N ILE A 314 3.89 -18.10 15.52
CA ILE A 314 4.18 -18.44 14.12
C ILE A 314 5.34 -19.43 14.06
N VAL A 315 5.06 -20.60 13.49
CA VAL A 315 6.04 -21.70 13.39
C VAL A 315 6.59 -21.86 11.98
N GLN A 316 5.92 -21.31 10.97
CA GLN A 316 6.32 -21.43 9.58
C GLN A 316 5.96 -20.17 8.80
N TYR A 317 6.94 -19.64 8.07
CA TYR A 317 6.75 -18.60 7.06
C TYR A 317 6.81 -19.22 5.66
N HIS A 318 6.02 -18.65 4.77
CA HIS A 318 5.89 -19.07 3.39
C HIS A 318 6.02 -17.88 2.46
N LEU A 319 6.60 -18.14 1.29
CA LEU A 319 6.58 -17.23 0.15
C LEU A 319 5.73 -17.86 -0.95
N LEU A 320 4.62 -17.20 -1.27
CA LEU A 320 3.83 -17.49 -2.46
C LEU A 320 4.35 -16.61 -3.61
N VAL A 321 4.64 -17.21 -4.75
CA VAL A 321 5.09 -16.53 -5.98
C VAL A 321 4.16 -16.88 -7.13
N VAL A 322 3.70 -15.86 -7.86
CA VAL A 322 2.91 -16.02 -9.09
C VAL A 322 3.74 -15.50 -10.26
N VAL A 323 4.03 -16.35 -11.24
CA VAL A 323 4.90 -16.03 -12.38
C VAL A 323 4.39 -16.71 -13.65
N GLU A 324 4.70 -16.18 -14.83
CA GLU A 324 4.38 -16.84 -16.10
C GLU A 324 5.03 -18.24 -16.15
N THR A 325 4.26 -19.28 -16.51
CA THR A 325 4.65 -20.69 -16.39
C THR A 325 5.94 -21.03 -17.14
N ASN A 326 6.16 -20.42 -18.31
CA ASN A 326 7.39 -20.59 -19.11
C ASN A 326 8.63 -19.96 -18.46
N MET A 327 8.47 -19.03 -17.52
CA MET A 327 9.57 -18.33 -16.84
C MET A 327 9.80 -18.83 -15.40
N SER A 328 9.06 -19.84 -14.94
CA SER A 328 9.05 -20.22 -13.53
C SER A 328 10.32 -20.97 -13.07
N GLN A 329 11.02 -21.68 -13.96
CA GLN A 329 12.19 -22.51 -13.61
C GLN A 329 13.41 -21.69 -13.16
N ASP A 330 13.52 -20.48 -13.71
CA ASP A 330 14.71 -19.64 -13.55
C ASP A 330 14.53 -18.61 -12.41
N LEU A 331 13.48 -18.72 -11.60
CA LEU A 331 13.34 -17.93 -10.38
C LEU A 331 14.40 -18.35 -9.35
N ILE A 332 15.10 -17.37 -8.79
CA ILE A 332 16.18 -17.56 -7.83
C ILE A 332 15.80 -16.91 -6.50
N LEU A 333 15.73 -17.72 -5.44
CA LEU A 333 15.66 -17.30 -4.04
C LEU A 333 17.00 -17.62 -3.37
N ASP A 334 17.68 -16.60 -2.83
CA ASP A 334 18.94 -16.75 -2.09
C ASP A 334 20.02 -17.56 -2.83
N ASN A 335 20.19 -17.21 -4.11
CA ASN A 335 21.14 -17.86 -5.03
C ASN A 335 20.82 -19.34 -5.33
N LYS A 336 19.63 -19.82 -4.99
CA LYS A 336 19.12 -21.14 -5.34
C LYS A 336 17.90 -21.01 -6.23
N SER A 337 17.84 -21.82 -7.29
CA SER A 337 16.59 -21.94 -8.06
C SER A 337 15.49 -22.50 -7.16
N ILE A 338 14.33 -21.85 -7.15
CA ILE A 338 13.15 -22.37 -6.46
C ILE A 338 12.38 -23.26 -7.43
N GLY A 339 12.71 -24.55 -7.38
CA GLY A 339 12.11 -25.58 -8.20
C GLY A 339 10.61 -25.75 -7.95
N LEU A 340 9.92 -26.20 -8.99
CA LEU A 340 8.49 -26.41 -9.02
C LEU A 340 8.01 -27.46 -8.01
N ASP A 341 7.08 -27.07 -7.15
CA ASP A 341 5.98 -27.98 -6.82
C ASP A 341 4.70 -27.65 -7.63
N GLY A 342 4.75 -26.59 -8.47
CA GLY A 342 3.84 -26.29 -9.58
C GLY A 342 2.34 -26.54 -9.32
N LYS A 343 1.90 -26.44 -8.06
CA LYS A 343 0.72 -27.14 -7.57
C LYS A 343 -0.56 -26.64 -8.24
N TYR A 344 -0.50 -25.42 -8.75
CA TYR A 344 -1.60 -24.78 -9.45
C TYR A 344 -1.11 -23.97 -10.65
N THR A 345 -1.85 -24.08 -11.75
CA THR A 345 -1.70 -23.23 -12.93
C THR A 345 -3.01 -22.54 -13.23
N VAL A 346 -2.95 -21.25 -13.54
CA VAL A 346 -4.12 -20.44 -13.91
C VAL A 346 -3.91 -19.89 -15.31
N THR A 347 -4.98 -19.87 -16.12
CA THR A 347 -4.94 -19.32 -17.48
C THR A 347 -5.72 -18.00 -17.53
N THR A 348 -5.10 -16.94 -18.05
CA THR A 348 -5.72 -15.62 -18.20
C THR A 348 -6.59 -15.53 -19.46
N ALA A 349 -7.39 -14.47 -19.57
CA ALA A 349 -8.14 -14.16 -20.79
C ALA A 349 -7.22 -13.96 -22.02
N SER A 350 -6.00 -13.45 -21.79
CA SER A 350 -4.95 -13.32 -22.82
C SER A 350 -4.23 -14.64 -23.16
N ARG A 351 -4.71 -15.78 -22.65
CA ARG A 351 -4.14 -17.12 -22.83
C ARG A 351 -2.70 -17.24 -22.32
N LYS A 352 -2.30 -16.39 -21.38
CA LYS A 352 -1.07 -16.58 -20.63
C LYS A 352 -1.32 -17.57 -19.49
N HIS A 353 -0.36 -18.44 -19.26
CA HIS A 353 -0.39 -19.39 -18.16
C HIS A 353 0.50 -18.87 -17.03
N TYR A 354 -0.02 -18.86 -15.82
CA TYR A 354 0.71 -18.52 -14.62
C TYR A 354 0.81 -19.73 -13.72
N THR A 355 2.00 -19.95 -13.17
CA THR A 355 2.26 -20.97 -12.16
C THR A 355 2.36 -20.30 -10.81
N ILE A 356 1.76 -20.96 -9.82
CA ILE A 356 1.84 -20.57 -8.41
C ILE A 356 2.82 -21.49 -7.71
N LEU A 357 3.79 -20.88 -7.04
CA LEU A 357 4.84 -21.55 -6.27
C LEU A 357 4.66 -21.17 -4.81
N VAL A 358 4.79 -22.15 -3.91
CA VAL A 358 4.87 -21.89 -2.48
C VAL A 358 6.16 -22.53 -1.98
N THR A 359 6.97 -21.76 -1.27
CA THR A 359 8.18 -22.26 -0.64
C THR A 359 8.29 -21.78 0.80
N ASN A 360 8.95 -22.56 1.63
CA ASN A 360 9.18 -22.21 3.03
C ASN A 360 10.30 -21.18 3.12
N LEU A 361 10.10 -20.16 3.97
CA LEU A 361 11.10 -19.17 4.29
C LEU A 361 11.79 -19.52 5.61
N THR A 362 13.04 -19.08 5.74
CA THR A 362 13.77 -19.10 7.00
C THR A 362 13.73 -17.71 7.63
N ILE A 363 14.29 -17.58 8.83
CA ILE A 363 14.55 -16.26 9.42
C ILE A 363 15.72 -15.61 8.68
N GLY A 364 15.70 -14.26 8.58
CA GLY A 364 16.76 -13.46 7.96
C GLY A 364 16.35 -12.81 6.64
N ASP A 365 17.34 -12.23 5.98
CA ASP A 365 17.15 -11.53 4.70
C ASP A 365 17.09 -12.49 3.53
N HIS A 366 16.18 -12.20 2.62
CA HIS A 366 15.90 -12.97 1.44
C HIS A 366 15.90 -12.12 0.18
N LYS A 367 16.30 -12.72 -0.93
CA LYS A 367 16.23 -12.08 -2.24
C LYS A 367 15.65 -13.01 -3.29
N LEU A 368 14.51 -12.60 -3.85
CA LEU A 368 13.87 -13.25 -4.99
C LEU A 368 14.10 -12.42 -6.26
N TYR A 369 14.62 -13.05 -7.31
CA TYR A 369 14.79 -12.41 -8.61
C TYR A 369 14.76 -13.42 -9.75
N HIS A 370 14.57 -12.90 -10.97
CA HIS A 370 14.74 -13.65 -12.20
C HIS A 370 15.97 -13.11 -12.96
N PRO A 371 16.85 -13.95 -13.53
CA PRO A 371 18.01 -13.50 -14.31
C PRO A 371 17.63 -12.60 -15.50
N ASP A 372 16.58 -12.97 -16.24
CA ASP A 372 15.95 -12.07 -17.19
C ASP A 372 15.16 -10.98 -16.45
N ARG A 373 15.66 -9.75 -16.54
CA ARG A 373 15.07 -8.54 -15.95
C ARG A 373 13.76 -8.12 -16.59
N SER A 374 13.27 -8.79 -17.64
CA SER A 374 11.98 -8.58 -18.28
C SER A 374 10.86 -9.40 -17.61
N VAL A 375 11.21 -10.49 -16.92
CA VAL A 375 10.25 -11.35 -16.22
C VAL A 375 9.70 -10.65 -14.99
N ARG A 376 8.42 -10.88 -14.73
CA ARG A 376 7.68 -10.27 -13.62
C ARG A 376 6.95 -11.35 -12.85
N PHE A 377 6.90 -11.17 -11.53
CA PHE A 377 6.24 -12.06 -10.60
C PHE A 377 5.57 -11.27 -9.48
N GLY A 378 4.43 -11.77 -9.01
CA GLY A 378 3.74 -11.32 -7.81
C GLY A 378 4.19 -12.15 -6.63
N THR A 379 4.20 -11.56 -5.44
CA THR A 379 4.64 -12.25 -4.22
C THR A 379 3.78 -11.90 -3.03
N VAL A 380 3.35 -12.91 -2.30
CA VAL A 380 2.73 -12.78 -0.98
C VAL A 380 3.62 -13.50 0.01
N LEU A 381 3.96 -12.80 1.10
CA LEU A 381 4.54 -13.41 2.27
C LEU A 381 3.44 -13.67 3.28
N TYR A 382 3.42 -14.86 3.84
CA TYR A 382 2.48 -15.17 4.90
C TYR A 382 3.07 -16.17 5.89
N GLY A 383 2.60 -16.11 7.13
CA GLY A 383 3.03 -16.98 8.21
C GLY A 383 1.83 -17.64 8.86
N THR A 384 1.99 -18.89 9.26
CA THR A 384 0.96 -19.63 9.99
C THR A 384 1.52 -20.18 11.29
N GLY A 385 0.78 -19.95 12.36
CA GLY A 385 1.06 -20.38 13.72
C GLY A 385 -0.21 -20.75 14.45
N ARG A 386 -0.05 -21.26 15.67
CA ARG A 386 -1.19 -21.58 16.55
C ARG A 386 -1.89 -20.27 16.95
N GLY A 387 -3.03 -19.98 16.35
CA GLY A 387 -3.75 -18.72 16.61
C GLY A 387 -2.95 -17.46 16.23
N SER A 388 -1.96 -17.60 15.35
CA SER A 388 -1.16 -16.48 14.84
C SER A 388 -1.04 -16.60 13.33
N SER A 389 -1.11 -15.46 12.67
CA SER A 389 -1.05 -15.31 11.22
C SER A 389 -0.36 -14.00 10.88
N ILE A 390 0.31 -13.95 9.75
CA ILE A 390 0.65 -12.68 9.09
C ILE A 390 0.42 -12.89 7.61
N GLY A 391 0.08 -11.83 6.88
CA GLY A 391 0.01 -11.89 5.44
C GLY A 391 0.14 -10.52 4.81
N PHE A 392 1.05 -10.37 3.86
CA PHE A 392 1.12 -9.16 3.02
C PHE A 392 1.90 -9.39 1.74
N SER A 393 1.68 -8.54 0.75
CA SER A 393 2.46 -8.56 -0.49
C SER A 393 3.81 -7.85 -0.33
N LEU A 394 4.87 -8.42 -0.90
CA LEU A 394 6.25 -7.92 -0.73
C LEU A 394 6.68 -6.82 -1.70
N GLY A 395 5.82 -6.42 -2.64
CA GLY A 395 6.17 -5.32 -3.54
C GLY A 395 5.15 -5.07 -4.64
N TYR A 396 5.01 -3.79 -4.96
CA TYR A 396 4.20 -3.32 -6.07
C TYR A 396 5.08 -2.49 -6.98
N ARG A 397 5.18 -2.90 -8.24
CA ARG A 397 5.78 -2.08 -9.27
C ARG A 397 4.81 -0.97 -9.63
N GLU A 398 5.24 0.27 -9.50
CA GLU A 398 4.54 1.37 -10.13
C GLU A 398 4.70 1.27 -11.65
N ASP A 399 3.60 1.45 -12.38
CA ASP A 399 3.66 1.57 -13.83
C ASP A 399 4.45 2.84 -14.19
N PRO A 400 5.66 2.72 -14.74
CA PRO A 400 6.51 3.86 -14.95
C PRO A 400 6.16 4.60 -16.25
N SER A 401 5.17 4.12 -17.02
CA SER A 401 4.54 4.88 -18.10
C SER A 401 3.60 5.97 -17.59
N LYS A 402 3.17 5.87 -16.33
CA LYS A 402 2.46 6.95 -15.65
C LYS A 402 3.51 7.95 -15.14
N PRO A 403 3.44 9.23 -15.51
CA PRO A 403 4.36 10.23 -14.99
C PRO A 403 4.24 10.26 -13.47
N SER A 404 5.32 10.65 -12.81
CA SER A 404 5.30 10.90 -11.37
C SER A 404 5.90 12.28 -11.10
N VAL A 405 5.25 12.99 -10.19
CA VAL A 405 5.74 14.26 -9.68
C VAL A 405 6.12 14.02 -8.23
N LYS A 406 7.39 14.22 -7.91
CA LYS A 406 7.87 14.21 -6.54
C LYS A 406 8.10 15.65 -6.10
N PHE A 407 7.42 16.03 -5.04
CA PHE A 407 7.67 17.29 -4.35
C PHE A 407 8.75 17.05 -3.30
N VAL A 408 9.85 17.78 -3.42
CA VAL A 408 10.92 17.76 -2.43
C VAL A 408 10.94 19.14 -1.78
N PRO A 409 10.51 19.25 -0.51
CA PRO A 409 10.73 20.45 0.28
C PRO A 409 12.25 20.63 0.45
N THR A 410 12.82 21.70 -0.11
CA THR A 410 14.26 22.00 0.05
C THR A 410 14.50 23.07 1.12
N GLY A 411 13.51 23.32 1.97
CA GLY A 411 13.50 24.34 3.02
C GLY A 411 12.07 24.88 3.26
N ILE A 412 11.92 25.87 4.14
CA ILE A 412 10.61 26.48 4.48
C ILE A 412 9.99 27.25 3.29
N GLN A 413 10.80 27.63 2.29
CA GLN A 413 10.41 28.59 1.24
C GLN A 413 10.62 28.11 -0.21
N ASN A 414 11.09 26.87 -0.43
CA ASN A 414 11.39 26.40 -1.79
C ASN A 414 10.76 25.02 -2.03
N ILE A 415 10.08 24.87 -3.17
CA ILE A 415 9.56 23.59 -3.64
C ILE A 415 10.39 23.18 -4.85
N MET A 416 11.10 22.07 -4.72
CA MET A 416 11.68 21.39 -5.87
C MET A 416 10.67 20.38 -6.40
N LEU A 417 10.27 20.59 -7.64
CA LEU A 417 9.36 19.75 -8.40
C LEU A 417 10.22 18.85 -9.27
N ILE A 418 10.26 17.56 -8.93
CA ILE A 418 10.98 16.56 -9.72
C ILE A 418 9.96 15.88 -10.63
N VAL A 419 10.01 16.22 -11.91
CA VAL A 419 9.17 15.62 -12.95
C VAL A 419 9.93 14.42 -13.52
N THR A 420 9.34 13.22 -13.39
CA THR A 420 9.89 12.01 -13.99
C THR A 420 8.96 11.50 -15.08
N VAL A 421 9.51 11.32 -16.28
CA VAL A 421 8.83 10.74 -17.44
C VAL A 421 9.71 9.66 -18.04
N LEU A 422 9.18 8.45 -18.23
CA LEU A 422 9.96 7.41 -18.88
C LEU A 422 10.14 7.65 -20.38
N ARG A 423 11.31 7.22 -20.86
CA ARG A 423 11.79 7.34 -22.24
C ARG A 423 10.73 6.98 -23.28
N GLY A 424 10.61 7.83 -24.29
CA GLY A 424 10.13 7.44 -25.62
C GLY A 424 9.09 8.36 -26.28
N ARG A 425 8.48 9.31 -25.56
CA ARG A 425 7.45 10.19 -26.15
C ARG A 425 7.52 11.65 -25.75
N ALA A 426 7.89 11.98 -24.50
CA ALA A 426 7.93 13.37 -24.05
C ALA A 426 9.26 14.05 -24.41
N THR A 427 9.19 15.19 -25.10
CA THR A 427 10.33 16.06 -25.43
C THR A 427 10.43 17.25 -24.47
N GLY A 428 9.35 17.55 -23.75
CA GLY A 428 9.32 18.54 -22.68
C GLY A 428 8.11 18.35 -21.78
N TYR A 429 7.86 19.35 -20.96
CA TYR A 429 6.71 19.43 -20.07
C TYR A 429 6.33 20.88 -19.84
N GLU A 430 5.06 21.11 -19.56
CA GLU A 430 4.53 22.37 -19.05
C GLU A 430 4.07 22.14 -17.61
N ILE A 431 4.57 22.96 -16.68
CA ILE A 431 4.05 23.06 -15.31
C ILE A 431 3.16 24.30 -15.29
N ARG A 432 1.90 24.15 -14.90
CA ARG A 432 1.03 25.28 -14.57
C ARG A 432 0.76 25.25 -13.08
N ALA A 433 1.08 26.30 -12.36
CA ALA A 433 0.70 26.50 -10.98
C ALA A 433 -0.43 27.52 -10.95
N GLU A 434 -1.63 27.13 -10.52
CA GLU A 434 -2.75 28.04 -10.33
C GLU A 434 -2.90 28.35 -8.85
N SER A 435 -2.73 29.61 -8.47
CA SER A 435 -2.94 30.06 -7.10
C SER A 435 -4.38 29.81 -6.69
N ILE A 436 -4.55 29.09 -5.59
CA ILE A 436 -5.88 28.75 -5.05
C ILE A 436 -6.54 30.00 -4.42
N ALA A 437 -5.74 30.98 -3.98
CA ALA A 437 -6.26 32.16 -3.29
C ALA A 437 -6.90 33.18 -4.24
N ASP A 438 -6.36 33.34 -5.45
CA ASP A 438 -6.73 34.41 -6.37
C ASP A 438 -6.92 33.95 -7.83
N GLY A 439 -6.73 32.66 -8.14
CA GLY A 439 -6.87 32.09 -9.48
C GLY A 439 -5.74 32.46 -10.44
N ASN A 440 -4.68 33.12 -9.97
CA ASN A 440 -3.57 33.52 -10.83
C ASN A 440 -2.80 32.27 -11.30
N THR A 441 -2.60 32.14 -12.61
CA THR A 441 -1.89 31.01 -13.21
C THR A 441 -0.45 31.40 -13.57
N TYR A 442 0.50 30.59 -13.12
CA TYR A 442 1.92 30.70 -13.40
C TYR A 442 2.34 29.48 -14.21
N ALA A 443 2.73 29.66 -15.47
CA ALA A 443 3.12 28.56 -16.35
C ALA A 443 4.63 28.60 -16.60
N GLN A 444 5.27 27.45 -16.46
CA GLN A 444 6.68 27.25 -16.77
C GLN A 444 6.86 26.03 -17.66
N ASN A 445 7.56 26.23 -18.77
CA ASN A 445 7.96 25.13 -19.65
C ASN A 445 9.34 24.62 -19.28
N GLY A 446 9.53 23.31 -19.36
CA GLY A 446 10.83 22.67 -19.25
C GLY A 446 11.05 21.65 -20.36
N THR A 447 12.31 21.34 -20.61
CA THR A 447 12.74 20.35 -21.60
C THR A 447 13.54 19.27 -20.90
N PHE A 448 13.37 18.02 -21.31
CA PHE A 448 14.27 16.96 -20.87
C PHE A 448 15.60 17.09 -21.60
N LEU A 449 16.71 17.08 -20.86
CA LEU A 449 18.04 16.96 -21.48
C LEU A 449 18.15 15.62 -22.20
N GLN A 450 18.91 15.59 -23.30
CA GLN A 450 19.06 14.38 -24.11
C GLN A 450 19.51 13.21 -23.23
N ASN A 451 18.78 12.09 -23.30
CA ASN A 451 18.98 10.87 -22.51
C ASN A 451 18.61 10.92 -21.02
N GLN A 452 18.06 12.04 -20.50
CA GLN A 452 17.50 12.12 -19.15
C GLN A 452 15.98 11.82 -19.14
N THR A 453 15.52 11.16 -18.09
CA THR A 453 14.10 10.83 -17.83
C THR A 453 13.52 11.65 -16.68
N THR A 454 14.34 12.49 -16.07
CA THR A 454 13.97 13.29 -14.90
C THR A 454 14.45 14.70 -15.14
N SER A 455 13.59 15.67 -14.87
CA SER A 455 13.93 17.08 -14.83
C SER A 455 13.44 17.65 -13.51
N SER A 456 14.25 18.48 -12.87
CA SER A 456 13.87 19.20 -11.67
C SER A 456 13.62 20.66 -12.00
N TYR A 457 12.53 21.21 -11.50
CA TYR A 457 12.28 22.65 -11.51
C TYR A 457 12.08 23.13 -10.09
N THR A 458 12.67 24.27 -9.72
CA THR A 458 12.49 24.86 -8.39
C THR A 458 11.65 26.12 -8.53
N PHE A 459 10.51 26.15 -7.84
CA PHE A 459 9.76 27.39 -7.65
C PHE A 459 10.29 28.12 -6.41
N SER A 460 10.68 29.38 -6.58
CA SER A 460 10.93 30.29 -5.47
C SER A 460 9.62 30.97 -5.05
N THR A 461 9.46 31.34 -3.78
CA THR A 461 8.27 32.09 -3.31
C THR A 461 8.11 33.46 -3.95
N THR A 462 9.15 33.99 -4.61
CA THR A 462 9.02 35.20 -5.45
C THR A 462 8.32 34.93 -6.78
N ASP A 463 8.37 33.70 -7.29
CA ASP A 463 7.72 33.31 -8.55
C ASP A 463 6.24 32.95 -8.36
N LEU A 464 5.84 32.65 -7.12
CA LEU A 464 4.52 32.18 -6.73
C LEU A 464 4.03 32.95 -5.48
N PRO A 465 3.54 34.20 -5.63
CA PRO A 465 3.01 34.97 -4.52
C PRO A 465 1.67 34.38 -4.06
N GLY A 466 1.70 33.48 -3.07
CA GLY A 466 0.51 32.81 -2.53
C GLY A 466 0.85 31.70 -1.54
N THR A 467 -0.15 31.20 -0.81
CA THR A 467 0.02 30.13 0.18
C THR A 467 -0.33 28.75 -0.35
N CYS A 468 -1.09 28.63 -1.44
CA CYS A 468 -1.49 27.35 -2.03
C CYS A 468 -1.64 27.46 -3.55
N PHE A 469 -1.19 26.43 -4.26
CA PHE A 469 -1.21 26.36 -5.72
C PHE A 469 -1.63 24.97 -6.18
N ASN A 470 -2.48 24.89 -7.20
CA ASN A 470 -2.73 23.67 -7.97
C ASN A 470 -1.67 23.57 -9.08
N PHE A 471 -0.75 22.62 -8.95
CA PHE A 471 0.25 22.31 -9.96
C PHE A 471 -0.30 21.26 -10.91
N ARG A 472 -0.46 21.66 -12.17
CA ARG A 472 -0.76 20.80 -13.30
C ARG A 472 0.52 20.57 -14.10
N VAL A 473 0.97 19.32 -14.19
CA VAL A 473 2.08 18.95 -15.08
C VAL A 473 1.53 18.25 -16.30
N VAL A 474 1.86 18.77 -17.48
CA VAL A 474 1.48 18.21 -18.76
C VAL A 474 2.73 17.87 -19.56
N ALA A 475 2.91 16.59 -19.88
CA ALA A 475 4.00 16.18 -20.75
C ALA A 475 3.72 16.62 -22.20
N THR A 476 4.71 17.19 -22.88
CA THR A 476 4.60 17.54 -24.30
C THR A 476 5.28 16.47 -25.15
N THR A 477 4.57 15.97 -26.17
CA THR A 477 5.11 14.99 -27.11
C THR A 477 5.27 15.64 -28.49
N GLY A 478 6.48 15.57 -29.06
CA GLY A 478 6.72 16.00 -30.45
C GLY A 478 8.07 16.68 -30.72
N SER A 479 8.60 16.43 -31.92
CA SER A 479 9.70 17.16 -32.55
C SER A 479 9.17 17.84 -33.81
N GLY A 480 8.98 19.16 -33.78
CA GLY A 480 8.46 19.96 -34.90
C GLY A 480 7.14 20.67 -34.60
N GLN A 481 6.87 21.76 -35.33
CA GLN A 481 5.76 22.69 -35.14
C GLN A 481 4.39 21.99 -35.13
N GLY A 482 3.93 21.62 -33.94
CA GLY A 482 2.70 20.88 -33.69
C GLY A 482 2.79 20.21 -32.33
N VAL A 483 2.81 21.00 -31.26
CA VAL A 483 2.84 20.48 -29.88
C VAL A 483 1.48 19.85 -29.59
N GLY A 484 1.42 18.52 -29.63
CA GLY A 484 0.29 17.77 -29.13
C GLY A 484 0.46 17.51 -27.64
N TYR A 485 -0.51 17.95 -26.83
CA TYR A 485 -0.62 17.52 -25.45
C TYR A 485 -1.29 16.14 -25.44
N SER A 486 -0.53 15.11 -25.07
CA SER A 486 -1.07 13.76 -24.86
C SER A 486 -0.95 13.46 -23.37
N ASP A 487 -2.09 13.32 -22.70
CA ASP A 487 -2.24 12.89 -21.30
C ASP A 487 -1.25 11.75 -20.94
N PRO A 488 -0.66 11.78 -19.73
CA PRO A 488 -1.38 12.08 -18.48
C PRO A 488 -1.11 13.47 -17.90
N VAL A 489 -2.18 14.13 -17.48
CA VAL A 489 -2.14 15.28 -16.58
C VAL A 489 -1.95 14.78 -15.15
N ILE A 490 -0.96 15.32 -14.44
CA ILE A 490 -0.84 15.16 -12.98
C ILE A 490 -1.21 16.49 -12.35
N GLU A 491 -2.23 16.47 -11.50
CA GLU A 491 -2.61 17.61 -10.68
C GLU A 491 -2.18 17.37 -9.23
N HIS A 492 -1.62 18.41 -8.62
CA HIS A 492 -1.15 18.33 -7.25
C HIS A 492 -1.26 19.67 -6.55
N ASN A 493 -1.91 19.72 -5.39
CA ASN A 493 -2.00 20.98 -4.66
C ASN A 493 -0.82 21.09 -3.70
N VAL A 494 -0.03 22.16 -3.78
CA VAL A 494 1.01 22.42 -2.79
C VAL A 494 0.73 23.73 -2.10
N CYS A 495 0.84 23.71 -0.78
CA CYS A 495 0.71 24.88 0.07
C CYS A 495 2.01 25.16 0.82
N TYR A 496 2.42 26.44 0.81
CA TYR A 496 3.48 27.00 1.65
C TYR A 496 3.01 27.16 3.10
N GLY A 497 3.98 27.26 4.01
CA GLY A 497 3.81 27.09 5.45
C GLY A 497 2.74 27.92 6.15
N ASN A 498 2.44 27.46 7.36
CA ASN A 498 1.68 28.13 8.39
C ASN A 498 2.03 29.62 8.52
N ASN A 499 0.98 30.43 8.48
CA ASN A 499 0.77 31.54 9.42
C ASN A 499 -0.73 31.87 9.39
N ILE A 500 -1.50 31.15 10.22
CA ILE A 500 -2.33 31.74 11.29
C ILE A 500 -2.24 30.79 12.49
#